data_AF-A0A1U7J6P9-F1
#
_entry.id   AF-A0A1U7J6P9-F1
#
_cell.length_a   1.000
_cell.length_b   1.000
_cell.length_c   1.000
_cell.angle_alpha   90.00
_cell.angle_beta   90.00
_cell.angle_gamma   90.00
#
_symmetry.space_group_name_H-M   'P 1'
#
loop_
_entity.id
_entity.type
_entity.pdbx_description
1 polymer ?
#
loop_
_entity_poly.entity_id
_entity_poly.type
_entity_poly.pdbx_seq_one_letter_code
_entity_poly.pdbx_strand_id
1 'polypeptide(L)'
;MGTWVKETDEAFYLMQGNQWISRIQKRPSAGNPNERVLNVEGMRDWFLRSDSPLAMTVSVGTGGPEPEQAGSSGGQTPPPEGETPPPTGGTSPAEPGADGEPAPEPVKSLALRVKSTTYFKLQPKLASDLTDAEKVLVTNGTTFNIQYYIDVGKNHWQVQLLEPTLGDKTNRTWYVYTPDIDVLTGVRLRVISDTLFKTEPKISSQLSESQKVFVKNGTQLNLLAFKPAAGDHYEVELADAIVGAEVNTKWYVYSLDTKVDGNRQTLEITGDTIFKARPVQASQLSDADKVLVKKGTVFLLNSYAQPESNHVRVALQGAFLGPQNRTSWYAYVPDIQISGTEIDNRPGDQGPGQPSNPVDRGVAMSFPGFTGTYYSNDPIQPKNRYGVRGNFTWGEALHVNRSTGAYRRPANAGVVYNILKVADAMEEIRKMYGDKPLKINSWYRDPATNAAVGGASMSRHLSGDAVDFVVPGVRCFDVYARLNGWWGNRGGLASSSVFTHIDVRGYRARWSYGY
;
A
#
# COMPACT_ATOMS: atom_id res chain seq x y z
N MET A 1 -10.44 26.09 34.49
CA MET A 1 -8.98 26.27 34.69
C MET A 1 -8.28 25.59 33.53
N GLY A 2 -7.19 26.15 33.00
CA GLY A 2 -6.38 25.44 32.00
C GLY A 2 -5.64 24.25 32.62
N THR A 3 -5.03 23.41 31.78
CA THR A 3 -4.06 22.44 32.27
C THR A 3 -2.75 23.13 32.64
N TRP A 4 -1.85 22.42 33.32
CA TRP A 4 -0.49 22.86 33.63
C TRP A 4 0.45 21.66 33.72
N VAL A 5 1.76 21.85 33.59
CA VAL A 5 2.73 20.76 33.74
C VAL A 5 3.30 20.74 35.16
N LYS A 6 3.17 19.62 35.88
CA LYS A 6 3.98 19.37 37.09
C LYS A 6 5.15 18.47 36.72
N GLU A 7 6.35 18.83 37.14
CA GLU A 7 7.53 17.97 37.11
C GLU A 7 7.94 17.59 38.53
N THR A 8 8.42 16.37 38.69
CA THR A 8 8.85 15.72 39.94
C THR A 8 10.10 14.88 39.68
N ASP A 9 10.73 14.35 40.72
CA ASP A 9 11.89 13.46 40.58
C ASP A 9 11.59 12.19 39.72
N GLU A 10 10.34 11.71 39.69
CA GLU A 10 9.93 10.55 38.85
C GLU A 10 9.39 10.89 37.46
N ALA A 11 8.75 12.05 37.23
CA ALA A 11 7.95 12.24 36.01
C ALA A 11 7.63 13.71 35.66
N PHE A 12 7.06 13.88 34.47
CA PHE A 12 6.29 15.06 34.08
C PHE A 12 4.80 14.65 34.01
N TYR A 13 3.90 15.54 34.39
CA TYR A 13 2.45 15.31 34.41
C TYR A 13 1.70 16.45 33.73
N LEU A 14 0.69 16.10 32.94
CA LEU A 14 -0.35 17.06 32.57
C LEU A 14 -1.40 17.08 33.69
N MET A 15 -1.44 18.18 34.43
CA MET A 15 -2.33 18.40 35.56
C MET A 15 -3.63 19.08 35.13
N GLN A 16 -4.75 18.67 35.72
CA GLN A 16 -6.05 19.34 35.62
C GLN A 16 -6.60 19.52 37.06
N GLY A 17 -6.49 20.75 37.58
CA GLY A 17 -6.61 20.97 39.02
C GLY A 17 -5.44 20.33 39.78
N ASN A 18 -5.73 19.60 40.85
CA ASN A 18 -4.72 18.92 41.69
C ASN A 18 -4.40 17.48 41.25
N GLN A 19 -5.06 16.95 40.23
CA GLN A 19 -4.87 15.58 39.74
C GLN A 19 -4.27 15.56 38.32
N TRP A 20 -3.56 14.51 37.95
CA TRP A 20 -2.99 14.35 36.61
C TRP A 20 -3.88 13.55 35.65
N ILE A 21 -3.93 14.00 34.40
CA ILE A 21 -4.65 13.37 33.28
C ILE A 21 -3.71 12.73 32.25
N SER A 22 -2.41 13.02 32.32
CA SER A 22 -1.36 12.33 31.55
C SER A 22 -0.03 12.32 32.31
N ARG A 23 0.82 11.30 32.09
CA ARG A 23 2.12 11.12 32.77
C ARG A 23 3.19 10.70 31.76
N ILE A 24 4.35 11.35 31.80
CA ILE A 24 5.57 10.99 31.07
C ILE A 24 6.65 10.67 32.10
N GLN A 25 7.03 9.40 32.22
CA GLN A 25 7.96 8.93 33.25
C GLN A 25 9.42 9.22 32.88
N LYS A 26 10.19 9.71 33.86
CA LYS A 26 11.66 9.83 33.79
C LYS A 26 12.33 8.46 33.95
N ARG A 27 13.54 8.33 33.40
CA ARG A 27 14.43 7.16 33.55
C ARG A 27 15.87 7.64 33.84
N PRO A 28 16.74 6.87 34.49
CA PRO A 28 18.13 7.25 34.70
C PRO A 28 18.88 7.52 33.38
N SER A 29 19.77 8.52 33.36
CA SER A 29 20.74 8.71 32.28
C SER A 29 21.83 7.63 32.33
N ALA A 30 22.29 7.17 31.16
CA ALA A 30 23.35 6.17 31.07
C ALA A 30 24.75 6.75 31.32
N GLY A 31 24.92 8.07 31.20
CA GLY A 31 26.22 8.75 31.36
C GLY A 31 26.43 9.43 32.72
N ASN A 32 25.36 9.68 33.49
CA ASN A 32 25.42 10.44 34.73
C ASN A 32 24.32 9.96 35.71
N PRO A 33 24.65 9.45 36.91
CA PRO A 33 23.66 8.91 37.85
C PRO A 33 22.70 9.98 38.41
N ASN A 34 23.07 11.26 38.35
CA ASN A 34 22.25 12.37 38.82
C ASN A 34 21.26 12.89 37.76
N GLU A 35 21.42 12.50 36.49
CA GLU A 35 20.54 12.91 35.40
C GLU A 35 19.34 11.98 35.21
N ARG A 36 18.29 12.54 34.60
CA ARG A 36 17.07 11.83 34.22
C ARG A 36 16.67 12.18 32.78
N VAL A 37 16.24 11.18 32.02
CA VAL A 37 15.85 11.28 30.61
C VAL A 37 14.39 10.86 30.45
N LEU A 38 13.66 11.52 29.55
CA LEU A 38 12.26 11.21 29.23
C LEU A 38 12.01 11.37 27.71
N ASN A 39 10.98 10.70 27.17
CA ASN A 39 10.49 11.01 25.83
C ASN A 39 9.48 12.17 25.89
N VAL A 40 9.85 13.33 25.35
CA VAL A 40 9.01 14.53 25.32
C VAL A 40 7.94 14.52 24.20
N GLU A 41 7.93 13.52 23.32
CA GLU A 41 6.98 13.41 22.20
C GLU A 41 5.52 13.52 22.65
N GLY A 42 5.15 12.87 23.76
CA GLY A 42 3.79 12.95 24.32
C GLY A 42 3.39 14.34 24.83
N MET A 43 4.33 15.28 25.01
CA MET A 43 4.02 16.67 25.34
C MET A 43 3.47 17.43 24.13
N ARG A 44 3.74 16.99 22.89
CA ARG A 44 3.15 17.60 21.69
C ARG A 44 1.63 17.58 21.78
N ASP A 45 1.06 16.44 22.15
CA ASP A 45 -0.39 16.27 22.31
C ASP A 45 -0.94 17.12 23.47
N TRP A 46 -0.13 17.41 24.50
CA TRP A 46 -0.52 18.30 25.59
C TRP A 46 -0.63 19.76 25.10
N PHE A 47 0.34 20.24 24.32
CA PHE A 47 0.35 21.60 23.79
C PHE A 47 -0.66 21.84 22.65
N LEU A 48 -1.09 20.77 21.95
CA LEU A 48 -2.13 20.84 20.91
C LEU A 48 -3.58 20.83 21.46
N ARG A 49 -3.78 20.71 22.78
CA ARG A 49 -5.12 20.79 23.39
C ARG A 49 -5.68 22.22 23.36
N SER A 50 -7.01 22.33 23.35
CA SER A 50 -7.72 23.60 23.50
C SER A 50 -7.61 24.21 24.91
N ASP A 51 -7.22 23.42 25.92
CA ASP A 51 -6.90 23.83 27.30
C ASP A 51 -5.41 23.59 27.63
N SER A 52 -4.54 23.69 26.62
CA SER A 52 -3.10 23.38 26.68
C SER A 52 -2.35 24.04 27.85
N PRO A 53 -1.26 23.42 28.34
CA PRO A 53 -0.67 23.83 29.60
C PRO A 53 0.11 25.14 29.48
N LEU A 54 -0.42 26.19 30.13
CA LEU A 54 0.13 27.55 30.09
C LEU A 54 1.18 27.83 31.18
N ALA A 55 1.43 26.88 32.08
CA ALA A 55 2.37 26.99 33.18
C ALA A 55 3.06 25.65 33.45
N MET A 56 4.26 25.72 34.02
CA MET A 56 5.01 24.56 34.49
C MET A 56 5.57 24.80 35.90
N THR A 57 5.45 23.80 36.77
CA THR A 57 6.16 23.73 38.06
C THR A 57 7.27 22.69 37.97
N VAL A 58 8.49 23.08 38.36
CA VAL A 58 9.66 22.19 38.47
C VAL A 58 9.90 21.91 39.95
N SER A 59 10.09 20.64 40.33
CA SER A 59 10.32 20.22 41.72
C SER A 59 11.75 19.70 41.88
N VAL A 60 12.64 20.50 42.47
CA VAL A 60 14.05 20.13 42.61
C VAL A 60 14.29 19.39 43.92
N GLY A 61 14.42 18.06 43.86
CA GLY A 61 14.88 17.22 44.98
C GLY A 61 13.99 17.29 46.23
N THR A 62 12.69 17.47 46.05
CA THR A 62 11.75 17.72 47.16
C THR A 62 11.38 16.45 47.93
N GLY A 63 11.54 15.27 47.32
CA GLY A 63 11.15 13.98 47.92
C GLY A 63 9.67 13.85 48.27
N GLY A 64 8.83 14.78 47.78
CA GLY A 64 7.40 14.82 48.07
C GLY A 64 6.60 13.79 47.27
N PRO A 65 5.36 13.49 47.69
CA PRO A 65 4.52 12.53 46.99
C PRO A 65 4.19 12.98 45.55
N GLU A 66 4.18 12.00 44.66
CA GLU A 66 3.72 12.13 43.28
C GLU A 66 2.22 12.51 43.26
N PRO A 67 1.76 13.32 42.29
CA PRO A 67 0.36 13.74 42.21
C PRO A 67 -0.60 12.56 42.00
N GLU A 68 -1.82 12.68 42.52
CA GLU A 68 -2.90 11.69 42.30
C GLU A 68 -3.42 11.70 40.86
N GLN A 69 -3.90 10.55 40.39
CA GLN A 69 -4.47 10.42 39.05
C GLN A 69 -5.94 10.88 39.02
N ALA A 70 -6.33 11.57 37.94
CA ALA A 70 -7.72 11.97 37.74
C ALA A 70 -8.65 10.73 37.74
N GLY A 71 -9.57 10.68 38.70
CA GLY A 71 -10.52 9.58 38.87
C GLY A 71 -10.09 8.47 39.86
N SER A 72 -8.92 8.54 40.49
CA SER A 72 -8.61 7.64 41.62
C SER A 72 -9.33 8.09 42.90
N SER A 73 -10.14 7.23 43.51
CA SER A 73 -10.99 7.58 44.65
C SER A 73 -10.44 7.11 46.00
N GLY A 74 -9.87 8.02 46.81
CA GLY A 74 -9.86 7.89 48.27
C GLY A 74 -8.59 8.35 49.01
N GLY A 75 -8.69 9.47 49.75
CA GLY A 75 -7.69 9.89 50.76
C GLY A 75 -7.64 11.40 51.04
N GLN A 76 -8.31 11.91 52.08
CA GLN A 76 -8.22 13.32 52.49
C GLN A 76 -7.25 13.54 53.67
N THR A 77 -6.46 14.61 53.66
CA THR A 77 -6.44 15.73 54.66
C THR A 77 -5.36 16.79 54.31
N PRO A 78 -5.42 18.05 54.83
CA PRO A 78 -4.97 19.25 54.07
C PRO A 78 -3.88 20.13 54.80
N PRO A 79 -3.79 21.49 54.66
CA PRO A 79 -2.61 22.18 54.11
C PRO A 79 -1.88 23.14 55.10
N PRO A 80 -0.85 23.89 54.65
CA PRO A 80 -1.01 25.32 54.31
C PRO A 80 -0.04 25.82 53.18
N GLU A 81 0.17 27.11 52.83
CA GLU A 81 -0.69 28.26 52.42
C GLU A 81 0.17 29.34 51.68
N GLY A 82 -0.45 30.32 51.00
CA GLY A 82 0.20 31.51 50.37
C GLY A 82 0.80 31.30 48.95
N GLU A 83 1.00 32.31 48.09
CA GLU A 83 0.55 33.73 48.09
C GLU A 83 0.52 34.31 46.63
N THR A 84 0.46 35.64 46.41
CA THR A 84 -0.10 36.29 45.18
C THR A 84 0.84 36.70 44.00
N PRO A 85 0.31 36.98 42.77
CA PRO A 85 1.02 37.38 41.51
C PRO A 85 0.89 38.90 41.17
N PRO A 86 1.09 39.47 39.95
CA PRO A 86 1.65 39.00 38.65
C PRO A 86 2.96 39.77 38.21
N PRO A 87 3.10 40.80 37.29
CA PRO A 87 2.24 41.49 36.28
C PRO A 87 2.82 41.78 34.84
N THR A 88 2.00 41.55 33.79
CA THR A 88 1.76 42.36 32.54
C THR A 88 2.85 42.83 31.52
N GLY A 89 2.47 42.76 30.23
CA GLY A 89 3.01 43.50 29.03
C GLY A 89 3.12 42.57 27.81
N GLY A 90 2.52 42.75 26.62
CA GLY A 90 2.24 43.94 25.77
C GLY A 90 3.18 43.88 24.53
N THR A 91 2.79 43.99 23.25
CA THR A 91 1.53 44.34 22.53
C THR A 91 1.49 43.72 21.11
N SER A 92 0.30 43.70 20.47
CA SER A 92 0.05 43.32 19.04
C SER A 92 0.06 44.58 18.11
N PRO A 93 -0.21 44.55 16.77
CA PRO A 93 -0.47 43.43 15.84
C PRO A 93 0.20 43.50 14.43
N ALA A 94 0.15 42.39 13.66
CA ALA A 94 0.10 42.38 12.18
C ALA A 94 -0.32 40.99 11.62
N GLU A 95 -1.10 40.96 10.54
CA GLU A 95 -1.51 39.78 9.74
C GLU A 95 -0.98 39.90 8.29
N PRO A 96 -1.20 38.92 7.38
CA PRO A 96 -0.93 37.49 7.51
C PRO A 96 -0.05 36.96 6.34
N GLY A 97 0.88 36.04 6.63
CA GLY A 97 1.66 35.31 5.63
C GLY A 97 1.13 33.89 5.44
N ALA A 98 0.94 33.44 4.19
CA ALA A 98 0.38 32.13 3.88
C ALA A 98 1.46 31.08 3.62
N ASP A 99 1.89 30.38 4.68
CA ASP A 99 2.70 29.16 4.57
C ASP A 99 1.88 27.94 5.01
N GLY A 100 1.56 27.06 4.04
CA GLY A 100 0.92 25.79 4.33
C GLY A 100 1.93 24.78 4.86
N GLU A 101 1.71 24.28 6.09
CA GLU A 101 2.54 23.22 6.67
C GLU A 101 2.59 22.01 5.72
N PRO A 102 3.79 21.46 5.40
CA PRO A 102 3.90 20.36 4.46
C PRO A 102 3.16 19.13 4.99
N ALA A 103 2.13 18.70 4.27
CA ALA A 103 1.30 17.57 4.65
C ALA A 103 2.16 16.32 4.94
N PRO A 104 1.85 15.54 6.00
CA PRO A 104 2.70 14.43 6.43
C PRO A 104 2.95 13.42 5.32
N GLU A 105 4.19 12.92 5.26
CA GLU A 105 4.67 11.93 4.28
C GLU A 105 3.63 10.81 4.07
N PRO A 106 3.14 10.59 2.83
CA PRO A 106 2.09 9.61 2.58
C PRO A 106 2.57 8.20 2.91
N VAL A 107 1.77 7.46 3.67
CA VAL A 107 2.09 6.10 4.12
C VAL A 107 2.24 5.17 2.90
N LYS A 108 3.43 4.60 2.73
CA LYS A 108 3.89 4.02 1.44
C LYS A 108 3.31 2.63 1.12
N SER A 109 2.38 2.14 1.95
CA SER A 109 1.92 0.74 2.03
C SER A 109 0.49 0.68 2.60
N LEU A 110 -0.08 -0.51 2.77
CA LEU A 110 -1.20 -0.71 3.70
C LEU A 110 -0.59 -1.02 5.08
N ALA A 111 -0.99 -0.26 6.10
CA ALA A 111 -0.49 -0.44 7.45
C ALA A 111 -1.61 -0.36 8.49
N LEU A 112 -1.37 -0.99 9.64
CA LEU A 112 -2.18 -0.85 10.84
C LEU A 112 -1.40 -0.03 11.86
N ARG A 113 -1.98 1.05 12.36
CA ARG A 113 -1.47 1.78 13.54
C ARG A 113 -2.28 1.36 14.76
N VAL A 114 -1.60 0.97 15.82
CA VAL A 114 -2.21 0.74 17.13
C VAL A 114 -2.46 2.10 17.78
N LYS A 115 -3.73 2.46 18.03
CA LYS A 115 -4.13 3.72 18.68
C LYS A 115 -4.44 3.58 20.18
N SER A 116 -4.45 2.34 20.68
CA SER A 116 -4.65 1.97 22.09
C SER A 116 -3.89 0.67 22.35
N THR A 117 -3.18 0.57 23.47
CA THR A 117 -2.31 -0.59 23.78
C THR A 117 -3.15 -1.86 23.91
N THR A 118 -2.91 -2.85 23.04
CA THR A 118 -3.83 -3.97 22.81
C THR A 118 -3.11 -5.31 22.60
N TYR A 119 -3.85 -6.41 22.58
CA TYR A 119 -3.32 -7.76 22.32
C TYR A 119 -3.58 -8.21 20.88
N PHE A 120 -2.49 -8.47 20.15
CA PHE A 120 -2.51 -9.27 18.92
C PHE A 120 -2.48 -10.74 19.31
N LYS A 121 -3.37 -11.58 18.76
CA LYS A 121 -3.60 -12.95 19.24
C LYS A 121 -3.51 -13.99 18.10
N LEU A 122 -3.09 -15.21 18.36
CA LEU A 122 -3.12 -16.31 17.37
C LEU A 122 -4.53 -16.89 17.17
N GLN A 123 -5.49 -16.60 18.06
CA GLN A 123 -6.88 -17.06 18.00
C GLN A 123 -7.87 -15.94 18.41
N PRO A 124 -9.12 -15.94 17.91
CA PRO A 124 -10.14 -14.94 18.24
C PRO A 124 -10.84 -15.21 19.59
N LYS A 125 -10.05 -15.43 20.65
CA LYS A 125 -10.52 -15.58 22.05
C LYS A 125 -10.29 -14.29 22.85
N LEU A 126 -10.70 -14.27 24.13
CA LEU A 126 -10.27 -13.22 25.07
C LEU A 126 -8.78 -13.42 25.39
N ALA A 127 -8.08 -12.33 25.76
CA ALA A 127 -6.65 -12.40 26.11
C ALA A 127 -6.38 -13.10 27.45
N SER A 128 -7.41 -13.31 28.27
CA SER A 128 -7.45 -14.17 29.45
C SER A 128 -7.36 -15.66 29.11
N ASP A 129 -7.89 -16.06 27.95
CA ASP A 129 -8.13 -17.47 27.58
C ASP A 129 -7.00 -18.03 26.69
N LEU A 130 -5.87 -17.32 26.66
CA LEU A 130 -4.72 -17.53 25.78
C LEU A 130 -3.43 -17.48 26.59
N THR A 131 -2.53 -18.41 26.31
CA THR A 131 -1.18 -18.40 26.86
C THR A 131 -0.38 -17.20 26.34
N ASP A 132 0.72 -16.86 27.02
CA ASP A 132 1.59 -15.75 26.61
C ASP A 132 2.41 -16.05 25.33
N ALA A 133 2.36 -17.29 24.82
CA ALA A 133 2.84 -17.65 23.49
C ALA A 133 1.78 -17.43 22.39
N GLU A 134 0.50 -17.37 22.75
CA GLU A 134 -0.62 -17.18 21.82
C GLU A 134 -1.06 -15.70 21.68
N LYS A 135 -0.43 -14.78 22.42
CA LYS A 135 -0.76 -13.35 22.41
C LYS A 135 0.49 -12.50 22.58
N VAL A 136 0.52 -11.34 21.93
CA VAL A 136 1.58 -10.34 22.07
C VAL A 136 0.93 -9.01 22.43
N LEU A 137 1.42 -8.39 23.51
CA LEU A 137 1.01 -7.03 23.90
C LEU A 137 1.70 -6.03 22.97
N VAL A 138 0.92 -5.12 22.38
CA VAL A 138 1.38 -4.16 21.38
C VAL A 138 1.00 -2.75 21.84
N THR A 139 1.99 -1.88 21.98
CA THR A 139 1.82 -0.52 22.49
C THR A 139 1.16 0.43 21.51
N ASN A 140 0.47 1.45 22.03
CA ASN A 140 0.01 2.61 21.25
C ASN A 140 1.17 3.21 20.40
N GLY A 141 0.85 3.76 19.23
CA GLY A 141 1.77 4.29 18.22
C GLY A 141 2.38 3.23 17.30
N THR A 142 2.48 1.97 17.72
CA THR A 142 3.13 0.90 16.95
C THR A 142 2.44 0.70 15.60
N THR A 143 3.21 0.71 14.51
CA THR A 143 2.68 0.60 13.14
C THR A 143 3.24 -0.62 12.42
N PHE A 144 2.36 -1.39 11.77
CA PHE A 144 2.69 -2.63 11.06
C PHE A 144 2.28 -2.56 9.60
N ASN A 145 3.21 -2.83 8.68
CA ASN A 145 2.85 -3.13 7.29
C ASN A 145 2.07 -4.46 7.24
N ILE A 146 0.92 -4.47 6.56
CA ILE A 146 0.09 -5.67 6.39
C ILE A 146 -0.11 -6.04 4.92
N GLN A 147 -0.18 -7.36 4.66
CA GLN A 147 -0.49 -7.92 3.35
C GLN A 147 -2.01 -8.06 3.12
N TYR A 148 -2.81 -8.25 4.18
CA TYR A 148 -4.27 -8.14 4.15
C TYR A 148 -4.88 -8.11 5.56
N TYR A 149 -6.19 -7.86 5.62
CA TYR A 149 -7.04 -8.19 6.75
C TYR A 149 -8.38 -8.80 6.30
N ILE A 150 -9.07 -9.49 7.21
CA ILE A 150 -10.38 -10.12 7.04
C ILE A 150 -11.20 -9.75 8.28
N ASP A 151 -12.41 -9.25 8.10
CA ASP A 151 -13.33 -9.07 9.22
C ASP A 151 -13.93 -10.42 9.63
N VAL A 152 -13.81 -10.76 10.92
CA VAL A 152 -14.33 -12.02 11.49
C VAL A 152 -15.49 -11.78 12.47
N GLY A 153 -16.05 -10.57 12.46
CA GLY A 153 -17.12 -10.13 13.33
C GLY A 153 -16.65 -9.82 14.75
N LYS A 154 -17.59 -9.42 15.62
CA LYS A 154 -17.36 -9.14 17.05
C LYS A 154 -16.17 -8.20 17.30
N ASN A 155 -16.06 -7.14 16.50
CA ASN A 155 -15.00 -6.13 16.56
C ASN A 155 -13.58 -6.71 16.44
N HIS A 156 -13.42 -7.81 15.68
CA HIS A 156 -12.12 -8.44 15.45
C HIS A 156 -11.83 -8.60 13.96
N TRP A 157 -10.57 -8.35 13.58
CA TRP A 157 -10.02 -8.68 12.27
C TRP A 157 -8.93 -9.73 12.38
N GLN A 158 -8.91 -10.67 11.44
CA GLN A 158 -7.74 -11.49 11.16
C GLN A 158 -6.82 -10.75 10.19
N VAL A 159 -5.62 -10.38 10.63
CA VAL A 159 -4.64 -9.61 9.88
C VAL A 159 -3.47 -10.49 9.47
N GLN A 160 -2.91 -10.20 8.29
CA GLN A 160 -1.68 -10.79 7.80
C GLN A 160 -0.60 -9.72 7.77
N LEU A 161 0.42 -9.83 8.62
CA LEU A 161 1.59 -8.94 8.57
C LEU A 161 2.36 -9.17 7.26
N LEU A 162 2.93 -8.10 6.71
CA LEU A 162 3.77 -8.18 5.51
C LEU A 162 4.99 -9.07 5.80
N GLU A 163 5.68 -8.83 6.91
CA GLU A 163 6.75 -9.69 7.44
C GLU A 163 6.40 -10.17 8.85
N PRO A 164 6.94 -11.31 9.33
CA PRO A 164 6.69 -11.79 10.70
C PRO A 164 7.50 -10.96 11.70
N THR A 165 7.08 -9.72 11.94
CA THR A 165 7.79 -8.77 12.81
C THR A 165 7.44 -8.90 14.29
N LEU A 166 6.41 -9.69 14.62
CA LEU A 166 5.77 -9.74 15.93
C LEU A 166 6.00 -11.07 16.66
N GLY A 167 6.09 -11.02 18.00
CA GLY A 167 6.24 -12.19 18.84
C GLY A 167 7.54 -12.95 18.58
N ASP A 168 7.42 -14.25 18.31
CA ASP A 168 8.52 -15.16 17.99
C ASP A 168 9.14 -14.93 16.60
N LYS A 169 8.53 -14.06 15.79
CA LYS A 169 8.91 -13.78 14.39
C LYS A 169 8.81 -14.99 13.45
N THR A 170 7.96 -15.97 13.77
CA THR A 170 7.51 -16.98 12.80
C THR A 170 6.09 -16.68 12.29
N ASN A 171 5.24 -16.13 13.15
CA ASN A 171 3.82 -15.93 12.85
C ASN A 171 3.53 -14.63 12.08
N ARG A 172 2.98 -14.77 10.87
CA ARG A 172 2.47 -13.64 10.07
C ARG A 172 0.97 -13.38 10.25
N THR A 173 0.21 -14.36 10.74
CA THR A 173 -1.25 -14.28 10.93
C THR A 173 -1.60 -13.94 12.37
N TRP A 174 -2.42 -12.90 12.59
CA TRP A 174 -2.83 -12.47 13.93
C TRP A 174 -4.30 -12.03 13.95
N TYR A 175 -4.92 -12.01 15.12
CA TYR A 175 -6.25 -11.44 15.38
C TYR A 175 -6.10 -10.18 16.22
N VAL A 176 -6.70 -9.08 15.78
CA VAL A 176 -6.64 -7.75 16.42
C VAL A 176 -8.04 -7.27 16.79
N TYR A 177 -8.15 -6.45 17.84
CA TYR A 177 -9.41 -5.80 18.24
C TYR A 177 -9.54 -4.46 17.52
N THR A 178 -10.53 -4.32 16.64
CA THR A 178 -10.61 -3.19 15.68
C THR A 178 -10.78 -1.81 16.33
N PRO A 179 -11.44 -1.63 17.49
CA PRO A 179 -11.50 -0.34 18.18
C PRO A 179 -10.17 0.17 18.72
N ASP A 180 -9.12 -0.66 18.78
CA ASP A 180 -7.76 -0.25 19.17
C ASP A 180 -6.85 0.06 17.96
N ILE A 181 -7.35 -0.07 16.72
CA ILE A 181 -6.54 -0.05 15.48
C ILE A 181 -7.06 1.02 14.50
N ASP A 182 -6.16 1.72 13.83
CA ASP A 182 -6.43 2.51 12.61
C ASP A 182 -5.83 1.81 11.39
N VAL A 183 -6.51 1.89 10.23
CA VAL A 183 -5.91 1.51 8.94
C VAL A 183 -5.32 2.73 8.28
N LEU A 184 -4.02 2.68 7.98
CA LEU A 184 -3.31 3.70 7.23
C LEU A 184 -3.12 3.24 5.78
N THR A 185 -3.29 4.17 4.84
CA THR A 185 -3.31 3.89 3.40
C THR A 185 -2.67 5.03 2.61
N GLY A 186 -1.81 4.68 1.64
CA GLY A 186 -1.28 5.63 0.65
C GLY A 186 -2.20 5.87 -0.55
N VAL A 187 -3.37 5.22 -0.59
CA VAL A 187 -4.36 5.40 -1.67
C VAL A 187 -5.28 6.56 -1.29
N ARG A 188 -5.51 7.48 -2.22
CA ARG A 188 -6.38 8.66 -2.04
C ARG A 188 -7.49 8.68 -3.08
N LEU A 189 -8.68 9.07 -2.66
CA LEU A 189 -9.76 9.53 -3.53
C LEU A 189 -9.58 11.04 -3.73
N ARG A 190 -9.18 11.47 -4.92
CA ARG A 190 -9.19 12.88 -5.32
C ARG A 190 -10.53 13.22 -5.96
N VAL A 191 -11.18 14.26 -5.45
CA VAL A 191 -12.34 14.89 -6.10
C VAL A 191 -11.81 15.81 -7.22
N ILE A 192 -12.31 15.62 -8.45
CA ILE A 192 -11.86 16.33 -9.67
C ILE A 192 -12.93 17.27 -10.25
N SER A 193 -14.12 17.29 -9.64
CA SER A 193 -15.26 18.16 -9.93
C SER A 193 -16.08 18.33 -8.65
N ASP A 194 -16.71 19.50 -8.43
CA ASP A 194 -17.52 19.76 -7.22
C ASP A 194 -18.71 18.78 -7.15
N THR A 195 -18.84 18.02 -6.06
CA THR A 195 -19.76 16.87 -6.01
C THR A 195 -20.41 16.64 -4.64
N LEU A 196 -21.33 15.67 -4.57
CA LEU A 196 -22.05 15.26 -3.37
C LEU A 196 -21.71 13.80 -3.01
N PHE A 197 -21.07 13.62 -1.86
CA PHE A 197 -20.88 12.31 -1.23
C PHE A 197 -22.17 11.97 -0.47
N LYS A 198 -22.73 10.77 -0.66
CA LYS A 198 -24.07 10.41 -0.16
C LYS A 198 -24.06 9.16 0.72
N THR A 199 -25.00 9.03 1.64
CA THR A 199 -25.17 7.80 2.44
C THR A 199 -25.89 6.67 1.68
N GLU A 200 -26.51 6.98 0.54
CA GLU A 200 -27.22 6.01 -0.31
C GLU A 200 -26.98 6.30 -1.83
N PRO A 201 -27.06 5.29 -2.71
CA PRO A 201 -26.91 5.45 -4.17
C PRO A 201 -28.17 5.99 -4.86
N LYS A 202 -28.78 7.04 -4.26
CA LYS A 202 -29.96 7.75 -4.79
C LYS A 202 -29.55 9.06 -5.48
N ILE A 203 -30.48 9.69 -6.20
CA ILE A 203 -30.28 11.05 -6.72
C ILE A 203 -30.31 12.03 -5.52
N SER A 204 -29.48 13.08 -5.55
CA SER A 204 -29.31 14.02 -4.42
C SER A 204 -30.57 14.79 -4.00
N SER A 205 -31.57 14.89 -4.89
CA SER A 205 -32.91 15.44 -4.60
C SER A 205 -33.82 14.48 -3.83
N GLN A 206 -33.43 13.22 -3.67
CA GLN A 206 -34.17 12.18 -2.94
C GLN A 206 -33.57 11.91 -1.54
N LEU A 207 -32.65 12.76 -1.10
CA LEU A 207 -31.87 12.60 0.14
C LEU A 207 -31.96 13.87 0.98
N SER A 208 -32.08 13.71 2.31
CA SER A 208 -31.99 14.83 3.26
C SER A 208 -30.60 15.46 3.26
N GLU A 209 -30.48 16.65 3.88
CA GLU A 209 -29.16 17.28 4.10
C GLU A 209 -28.25 16.44 5.02
N SER A 210 -28.80 15.63 5.93
CA SER A 210 -28.02 14.67 6.73
C SER A 210 -27.52 13.46 5.95
N GLN A 211 -28.08 13.18 4.77
CA GLN A 211 -27.73 12.03 3.92
C GLN A 211 -26.73 12.39 2.80
N LYS A 212 -26.27 13.64 2.71
CA LYS A 212 -25.34 14.09 1.67
C LYS A 212 -24.41 15.20 2.17
N VAL A 213 -23.15 15.16 1.74
CA VAL A 213 -22.13 16.16 2.09
C VAL A 213 -21.51 16.69 0.81
N PHE A 214 -21.40 18.01 0.71
CA PHE A 214 -20.72 18.67 -0.40
C PHE A 214 -19.20 18.52 -0.26
N VAL A 215 -18.54 18.04 -1.31
CA VAL A 215 -17.09 17.88 -1.35
C VAL A 215 -16.54 18.58 -2.59
N LYS A 216 -15.57 19.46 -2.36
CA LYS A 216 -15.05 20.38 -3.37
C LYS A 216 -14.00 19.73 -4.27
N ASN A 217 -13.91 20.20 -5.50
CA ASN A 217 -12.83 19.90 -6.42
C ASN A 217 -11.46 20.19 -5.76
N GLY A 218 -10.52 19.26 -5.93
CA GLY A 218 -9.19 19.29 -5.32
C GLY A 218 -9.08 18.57 -3.97
N THR A 219 -10.19 18.30 -3.26
CA THR A 219 -10.17 17.55 -2.00
C THR A 219 -9.58 16.14 -2.23
N GLN A 220 -8.71 15.71 -1.32
CA GLN A 220 -8.11 14.37 -1.31
C GLN A 220 -8.43 13.69 0.02
N LEU A 221 -8.94 12.46 -0.04
CA LEU A 221 -9.36 11.68 1.14
C LEU A 221 -8.71 10.28 1.09
N ASN A 222 -8.18 9.81 2.20
CA ASN A 222 -7.51 8.52 2.35
C ASN A 222 -8.52 7.36 2.18
N LEU A 223 -8.30 6.50 1.19
CA LEU A 223 -9.25 5.50 0.70
C LEU A 223 -8.93 4.09 1.22
N LEU A 224 -9.85 3.52 2.00
CA LEU A 224 -9.79 2.18 2.57
C LEU A 224 -10.44 1.12 1.67
N ALA A 225 -11.49 1.47 0.93
CA ALA A 225 -12.15 0.58 -0.02
C ALA A 225 -12.79 1.38 -1.16
N PHE A 226 -12.96 0.77 -2.33
CA PHE A 226 -14.04 1.15 -3.24
C PHE A 226 -14.56 -0.05 -4.04
N LYS A 227 -15.82 0.07 -4.47
CA LYS A 227 -16.50 -0.81 -5.44
C LYS A 227 -17.57 0.02 -6.19
N PRO A 228 -18.06 -0.39 -7.36
CA PRO A 228 -19.17 0.30 -8.02
C PRO A 228 -20.50 0.11 -7.27
N ALA A 229 -21.41 1.05 -7.52
CA ALA A 229 -22.77 1.10 -7.04
C ALA A 229 -23.72 1.52 -8.18
N ALA A 230 -25.02 1.55 -7.92
CA ALA A 230 -26.02 1.89 -8.93
C ALA A 230 -25.90 3.34 -9.45
N GLY A 231 -26.22 3.55 -10.72
CA GLY A 231 -26.29 4.87 -11.36
C GLY A 231 -24.95 5.60 -11.44
N ASP A 232 -23.89 4.91 -11.89
CA ASP A 232 -22.54 5.45 -12.10
C ASP A 232 -21.89 6.06 -10.83
N HIS A 233 -22.10 5.38 -9.69
CA HIS A 233 -21.46 5.72 -8.42
C HIS A 233 -20.42 4.68 -8.02
N TYR A 234 -19.48 5.06 -7.16
CA TYR A 234 -18.71 4.14 -6.34
C TYR A 234 -19.24 4.17 -4.90
N GLU A 235 -19.39 3.01 -4.26
CA GLU A 235 -19.38 2.92 -2.81
C GLU A 235 -17.92 2.91 -2.36
N VAL A 236 -17.51 3.95 -1.63
CA VAL A 236 -16.16 4.11 -1.06
C VAL A 236 -16.20 3.94 0.45
N GLU A 237 -15.10 3.47 1.03
CA GLU A 237 -14.84 3.53 2.47
C GLU A 237 -13.59 4.38 2.71
N LEU A 238 -13.67 5.35 3.61
CA LEU A 238 -12.64 6.36 3.87
C LEU A 238 -12.04 6.19 5.27
N ALA A 239 -10.77 6.56 5.42
CA ALA A 239 -10.11 6.66 6.72
C ALA A 239 -10.32 8.03 7.39
N ASP A 240 -10.59 9.07 6.59
CA ASP A 240 -10.79 10.44 7.06
C ASP A 240 -12.27 10.71 7.36
N ALA A 241 -12.54 11.48 8.41
CA ALA A 241 -13.86 12.05 8.64
C ALA A 241 -14.11 13.23 7.69
N ILE A 242 -15.29 13.29 7.07
CA ILE A 242 -15.70 14.44 6.24
C ILE A 242 -16.36 15.49 7.14
N VAL A 243 -15.91 16.74 7.06
CA VAL A 243 -16.49 17.86 7.83
C VAL A 243 -17.95 18.04 7.43
N GLY A 244 -18.85 18.06 8.43
CA GLY A 244 -20.30 18.17 8.23
C GLY A 244 -21.04 16.83 8.13
N ALA A 245 -20.34 15.69 8.17
CA ALA A 245 -20.96 14.37 8.27
C ALA A 245 -21.25 13.93 9.72
N GLU A 246 -22.22 13.04 9.89
CA GLU A 246 -22.21 12.10 11.02
C GLU A 246 -21.02 11.11 10.88
N VAL A 247 -20.71 10.35 11.95
CA VAL A 247 -19.52 9.48 12.01
C VAL A 247 -19.67 8.24 11.10
N ASN A 248 -19.48 8.45 9.80
CA ASN A 248 -19.68 7.46 8.75
C ASN A 248 -18.47 7.39 7.82
N THR A 249 -17.87 6.20 7.70
CA THR A 249 -16.76 5.92 6.78
C THR A 249 -17.21 5.64 5.35
N LYS A 250 -18.49 5.31 5.12
CA LYS A 250 -18.99 4.76 3.84
C LYS A 250 -19.87 5.72 3.06
N TRP A 251 -19.50 5.97 1.81
CA TRP A 251 -20.11 6.99 0.96
C TRP A 251 -20.34 6.49 -0.46
N TYR A 252 -21.41 6.98 -1.09
CA TYR A 252 -21.69 6.82 -2.50
C TYR A 252 -21.30 8.12 -3.22
N VAL A 253 -20.28 8.04 -4.08
CA VAL A 253 -19.65 9.17 -4.78
C VAL A 253 -19.81 9.01 -6.29
N TYR A 254 -19.98 10.09 -7.04
CA TYR A 254 -20.14 9.98 -8.49
C TYR A 254 -18.82 9.62 -9.17
N SER A 255 -18.84 8.64 -10.08
CA SER A 255 -17.60 8.07 -10.64
C SER A 255 -16.87 9.00 -11.59
N LEU A 256 -17.57 9.98 -12.20
CA LEU A 256 -16.96 10.96 -13.10
C LEU A 256 -16.38 12.19 -12.36
N ASP A 257 -16.87 12.48 -11.15
CA ASP A 257 -16.36 13.57 -10.32
C ASP A 257 -15.16 13.17 -9.44
N THR A 258 -14.80 11.88 -9.44
CA THR A 258 -13.78 11.32 -8.54
C THR A 258 -12.73 10.50 -9.28
N LYS A 259 -11.52 10.49 -8.74
CA LYS A 259 -10.38 9.70 -9.21
C LYS A 259 -9.70 9.02 -8.04
N VAL A 260 -9.27 7.78 -8.23
CA VAL A 260 -8.42 7.06 -7.26
C VAL A 260 -6.96 7.22 -7.67
N ASP A 261 -6.11 7.58 -6.71
CA ASP A 261 -4.67 7.78 -6.88
C ASP A 261 -3.88 6.99 -5.82
N GLY A 262 -2.66 6.59 -6.17
CA GLY A 262 -1.78 5.80 -5.30
C GLY A 262 -1.44 4.42 -5.89
N ASN A 263 -0.34 3.83 -5.40
CA ASN A 263 0.21 2.59 -5.96
C ASN A 263 -0.45 1.35 -5.33
N ARG A 264 -1.50 0.80 -5.96
CA ARG A 264 -1.99 -0.56 -5.68
C ARG A 264 -2.45 -1.28 -6.94
N GLN A 265 -2.57 -2.60 -6.79
CA GLN A 265 -3.18 -3.50 -7.78
C GLN A 265 -4.70 -3.33 -7.73
N THR A 266 -5.32 -3.08 -8.87
CA THR A 266 -6.77 -3.20 -9.04
C THR A 266 -7.14 -4.54 -9.65
N LEU A 267 -8.39 -4.97 -9.45
CA LEU A 267 -9.04 -6.07 -10.14
C LEU A 267 -10.26 -5.50 -10.88
N GLU A 268 -10.12 -5.28 -12.18
CA GLU A 268 -11.23 -4.96 -13.07
C GLU A 268 -11.90 -6.25 -13.56
N ILE A 269 -13.23 -6.20 -13.73
CA ILE A 269 -14.07 -7.32 -14.16
C ILE A 269 -14.53 -7.04 -15.60
N THR A 270 -13.94 -7.72 -16.56
CA THR A 270 -14.12 -7.51 -18.01
C THR A 270 -15.31 -8.30 -18.59
N GLY A 271 -15.78 -9.32 -17.86
CA GLY A 271 -17.00 -10.11 -18.13
C GLY A 271 -17.78 -10.43 -16.85
N ASP A 272 -19.08 -10.71 -16.98
CA ASP A 272 -19.93 -11.11 -15.84
C ASP A 272 -19.47 -12.46 -15.29
N THR A 273 -19.01 -12.50 -14.03
CA THR A 273 -18.25 -13.65 -13.50
C THR A 273 -18.66 -14.05 -12.08
N ILE A 274 -18.45 -15.32 -11.72
CA ILE A 274 -18.76 -15.84 -10.38
C ILE A 274 -17.48 -15.98 -9.56
N PHE A 275 -17.35 -15.16 -8.53
CA PHE A 275 -16.35 -15.32 -7.48
C PHE A 275 -16.74 -16.48 -6.57
N LYS A 276 -15.78 -17.32 -6.18
CA LYS A 276 -16.02 -18.57 -5.45
C LYS A 276 -15.11 -18.74 -4.25
N ALA A 277 -15.57 -19.39 -3.18
CA ALA A 277 -14.74 -19.68 -2.00
C ALA A 277 -13.69 -20.78 -2.26
N ARG A 278 -13.86 -21.58 -3.31
CA ARG A 278 -12.95 -22.67 -3.77
C ARG A 278 -12.92 -22.75 -5.30
N PRO A 279 -11.85 -23.22 -5.95
CA PRO A 279 -11.70 -23.23 -7.42
C PRO A 279 -12.50 -24.34 -8.16
N VAL A 280 -13.62 -24.81 -7.61
CA VAL A 280 -14.48 -25.86 -8.18
C VAL A 280 -15.57 -25.28 -9.10
N GLN A 281 -16.46 -26.10 -9.67
CA GLN A 281 -17.58 -25.57 -10.47
C GLN A 281 -18.58 -24.79 -9.59
N ALA A 282 -19.20 -23.73 -10.12
CA ALA A 282 -20.17 -22.92 -9.36
C ALA A 282 -21.45 -23.69 -8.98
N SER A 283 -21.77 -24.76 -9.71
CA SER A 283 -22.81 -25.75 -9.43
C SER A 283 -22.51 -26.65 -8.22
N GLN A 284 -21.23 -26.75 -7.82
CA GLN A 284 -20.75 -27.56 -6.69
C GLN A 284 -20.58 -26.72 -5.40
N LEU A 285 -21.03 -25.46 -5.41
CA LEU A 285 -20.89 -24.52 -4.30
C LEU A 285 -22.25 -24.04 -3.80
N SER A 286 -22.36 -23.93 -2.47
CA SER A 286 -23.51 -23.28 -1.84
C SER A 286 -23.63 -21.82 -2.28
N ASP A 287 -24.81 -21.22 -2.14
CA ASP A 287 -24.99 -19.79 -2.43
C ASP A 287 -24.27 -18.88 -1.41
N ALA A 288 -23.81 -19.42 -0.28
CA ALA A 288 -22.94 -18.74 0.67
C ALA A 288 -21.46 -18.76 0.27
N ASP A 289 -21.05 -19.72 -0.57
CA ASP A 289 -19.68 -19.94 -1.05
C ASP A 289 -19.41 -19.32 -2.44
N LYS A 290 -20.35 -18.57 -3.01
CA LYS A 290 -20.21 -17.92 -4.33
C LYS A 290 -20.93 -16.58 -4.39
N VAL A 291 -20.48 -15.69 -5.27
CA VAL A 291 -21.12 -14.38 -5.52
C VAL A 291 -20.93 -13.98 -6.98
N LEU A 292 -22.00 -13.52 -7.63
CA LEU A 292 -21.93 -12.95 -8.98
C LEU A 292 -21.36 -11.53 -8.90
N VAL A 293 -20.35 -11.26 -9.72
CA VAL A 293 -19.74 -9.95 -9.88
C VAL A 293 -19.92 -9.49 -11.33
N LYS A 294 -20.37 -8.25 -11.51
CA LYS A 294 -20.76 -7.71 -12.82
C LYS A 294 -19.58 -7.12 -13.59
N LYS A 295 -19.64 -7.20 -14.91
CA LYS A 295 -18.74 -6.48 -15.82
C LYS A 295 -18.69 -4.98 -15.46
N GLY A 296 -17.52 -4.37 -15.58
CA GLY A 296 -17.25 -2.99 -15.19
C GLY A 296 -17.00 -2.81 -13.69
N THR A 297 -17.08 -3.89 -12.89
CA THR A 297 -16.67 -3.84 -11.49
C THR A 297 -15.17 -3.64 -11.38
N VAL A 298 -14.73 -2.75 -10.48
CA VAL A 298 -13.33 -2.59 -10.10
C VAL A 298 -13.22 -2.69 -8.59
N PHE A 299 -12.25 -3.47 -8.11
CA PHE A 299 -11.84 -3.53 -6.71
C PHE A 299 -10.39 -3.08 -6.55
N LEU A 300 -10.04 -2.58 -5.37
CA LEU A 300 -8.66 -2.62 -4.89
C LEU A 300 -8.30 -4.05 -4.47
N LEU A 301 -7.11 -4.52 -4.83
CA LEU A 301 -6.51 -5.74 -4.30
C LEU A 301 -5.56 -5.43 -3.15
N ASN A 302 -5.66 -6.24 -2.10
CA ASN A 302 -4.63 -6.40 -1.09
C ASN A 302 -3.51 -7.33 -1.62
N SER A 303 -3.91 -8.42 -2.27
CA SER A 303 -3.00 -9.37 -2.93
C SER A 303 -3.78 -10.33 -3.83
N TYR A 304 -3.05 -11.11 -4.64
CA TYR A 304 -3.55 -12.29 -5.31
C TYR A 304 -2.49 -13.41 -5.29
N ALA A 305 -2.94 -14.67 -5.28
CA ALA A 305 -2.08 -15.84 -5.42
C ALA A 305 -2.10 -16.37 -6.87
N GLN A 306 -1.18 -17.27 -7.21
CA GLN A 306 -1.10 -17.87 -8.55
C GLN A 306 -2.42 -18.56 -8.96
N PRO A 307 -2.76 -18.63 -10.27
CA PRO A 307 -3.97 -19.31 -10.71
C PRO A 307 -3.95 -20.82 -10.45
N GLU A 308 -4.93 -21.30 -9.68
CA GLU A 308 -5.25 -22.72 -9.53
C GLU A 308 -6.31 -23.07 -10.57
N SER A 309 -5.90 -23.65 -11.70
CA SER A 309 -6.64 -23.69 -12.97
C SER A 309 -6.86 -22.27 -13.57
N ASN A 310 -7.91 -22.07 -14.37
CA ASN A 310 -8.33 -20.76 -14.87
C ASN A 310 -8.90 -19.84 -13.77
N HIS A 311 -8.53 -20.03 -12.49
CA HIS A 311 -9.04 -19.25 -11.36
C HIS A 311 -7.90 -18.69 -10.51
N VAL A 312 -7.84 -17.37 -10.40
CA VAL A 312 -6.88 -16.67 -9.55
C VAL A 312 -7.51 -16.41 -8.18
N ARG A 313 -6.78 -16.69 -7.09
CA ARG A 313 -7.26 -16.37 -5.73
C ARG A 313 -6.92 -14.92 -5.42
N VAL A 314 -7.92 -14.06 -5.27
CA VAL A 314 -7.81 -12.64 -4.97
C VAL A 314 -8.19 -12.36 -3.52
N ALA A 315 -7.47 -11.44 -2.88
CA ALA A 315 -7.85 -10.82 -1.61
C ALA A 315 -8.19 -9.36 -1.88
N LEU A 316 -9.46 -9.02 -1.83
CA LEU A 316 -9.97 -7.67 -2.04
C LEU A 316 -9.63 -6.79 -0.82
N GLN A 317 -9.32 -5.53 -1.06
CA GLN A 317 -9.10 -4.54 0.00
C GLN A 317 -10.43 -3.85 0.34
N GLY A 318 -10.95 -4.10 1.54
CA GLY A 318 -12.18 -3.48 2.07
C GLY A 318 -13.50 -3.85 1.37
N ALA A 319 -13.47 -4.48 0.20
CA ALA A 319 -14.67 -5.02 -0.45
C ALA A 319 -15.04 -6.40 0.14
N PHE A 320 -16.01 -6.40 1.04
CA PHE A 320 -16.65 -7.60 1.58
C PHE A 320 -17.80 -8.01 0.66
N LEU A 321 -17.79 -9.27 0.17
CA LEU A 321 -18.79 -9.79 -0.76
C LEU A 321 -19.46 -11.06 -0.24
N GLY A 322 -20.57 -11.44 -0.89
CA GLY A 322 -21.32 -12.67 -0.65
C GLY A 322 -22.01 -12.75 0.72
N PRO A 323 -22.85 -13.77 0.97
CA PRO A 323 -23.61 -13.89 2.23
C PRO A 323 -22.78 -14.06 3.51
N GLN A 324 -21.46 -14.24 3.37
CA GLN A 324 -20.51 -14.45 4.47
C GLN A 324 -19.47 -13.31 4.58
N ASN A 325 -19.70 -12.15 3.92
CA ASN A 325 -18.80 -10.98 3.96
C ASN A 325 -17.32 -11.32 3.78
N ARG A 326 -16.99 -12.10 2.74
CA ARG A 326 -15.61 -12.54 2.48
C ARG A 326 -14.86 -11.48 1.66
N THR A 327 -13.62 -11.21 2.03
CA THR A 327 -12.65 -10.46 1.20
C THR A 327 -11.83 -11.36 0.28
N SER A 328 -11.71 -12.65 0.58
CA SER A 328 -10.95 -13.63 -0.20
C SER A 328 -11.82 -14.48 -1.12
N TRP A 329 -11.49 -14.54 -2.41
CA TRP A 329 -12.27 -15.19 -3.47
C TRP A 329 -11.39 -15.82 -4.54
N TYR A 330 -11.90 -16.80 -5.27
CA TYR A 330 -11.35 -17.29 -6.54
C TYR A 330 -12.15 -16.69 -7.70
N ALA A 331 -11.50 -15.87 -8.53
CA ALA A 331 -12.08 -15.20 -9.69
C ALA A 331 -11.63 -15.89 -11.00
N TYR A 332 -12.49 -15.95 -12.02
CA TYR A 332 -12.18 -16.62 -13.29
C TYR A 332 -11.31 -15.71 -14.18
N VAL A 333 -10.12 -16.19 -14.54
CA VAL A 333 -9.05 -15.38 -15.17
C VAL A 333 -9.44 -14.75 -16.52
N PRO A 334 -10.23 -15.39 -17.40
CA PRO A 334 -10.70 -14.76 -18.64
C PRO A 334 -11.65 -13.56 -18.47
N ASP A 335 -12.38 -13.47 -17.34
CA ASP A 335 -13.40 -12.42 -17.12
C ASP A 335 -12.85 -11.21 -16.34
N ILE A 336 -11.54 -11.13 -16.12
CA ILE A 336 -10.91 -10.14 -15.24
C ILE A 336 -9.60 -9.58 -15.81
N GLN A 337 -9.18 -8.43 -15.29
CA GLN A 337 -7.90 -7.80 -15.55
C GLN A 337 -7.30 -7.27 -14.23
N ILE A 338 -6.14 -7.80 -13.85
CA ILE A 338 -5.39 -7.31 -12.67
C ILE A 338 -4.37 -6.27 -13.11
N SER A 339 -4.37 -5.10 -12.45
CA SER A 339 -3.59 -3.93 -12.87
C SER A 339 -2.91 -3.23 -11.69
N GLY A 340 -1.61 -3.47 -11.46
CA GLY A 340 -0.79 -2.60 -10.61
C GLY A 340 0.58 -3.16 -10.20
N THR A 341 1.33 -2.34 -9.47
CA THR A 341 2.72 -2.58 -9.04
C THR A 341 2.83 -3.48 -7.82
N GLU A 342 4.01 -4.06 -7.61
CA GLU A 342 4.47 -4.46 -6.27
C GLU A 342 5.08 -3.25 -5.55
N ILE A 343 5.09 -3.25 -4.21
CA ILE A 343 5.45 -2.09 -3.38
C ILE A 343 6.85 -1.51 -3.72
N ASP A 344 7.82 -2.37 -4.07
CA ASP A 344 9.19 -1.97 -4.43
C ASP A 344 9.54 -2.10 -5.93
N ASN A 345 8.56 -2.25 -6.81
CA ASN A 345 8.77 -2.33 -8.26
C ASN A 345 8.91 -0.91 -8.87
N ARG A 346 10.10 -0.33 -8.79
CA ARG A 346 10.40 1.03 -9.24
C ARG A 346 10.82 1.04 -10.72
N PRO A 347 10.28 1.92 -11.59
CA PRO A 347 10.66 1.93 -13.01
C PRO A 347 12.12 2.29 -13.32
N GLY A 348 12.82 2.94 -12.38
CA GLY A 348 14.20 3.41 -12.54
C GLY A 348 15.28 2.50 -11.96
N ASP A 349 14.91 1.39 -11.32
CA ASP A 349 15.89 0.44 -10.79
C ASP A 349 16.73 -0.14 -11.96
N GLN A 350 18.02 -0.38 -11.74
CA GLN A 350 18.80 -1.08 -12.75
C GLN A 350 18.48 -2.58 -12.69
N GLY A 351 18.00 -3.12 -13.79
CA GLY A 351 17.87 -4.57 -13.97
C GLY A 351 19.21 -5.26 -13.71
N PRO A 352 19.19 -6.51 -13.21
CA PRO A 352 20.36 -7.15 -12.60
C PRO A 352 21.59 -7.25 -13.51
N GLY A 353 21.39 -7.41 -14.82
CA GLY A 353 22.44 -7.83 -15.73
C GLY A 353 23.00 -9.21 -15.37
N GLN A 354 23.99 -9.69 -16.12
CA GLN A 354 24.57 -11.00 -15.85
C GLN A 354 25.31 -11.03 -14.50
N PRO A 355 25.21 -12.13 -13.73
CA PRO A 355 25.85 -12.23 -12.42
C PRO A 355 27.37 -12.33 -12.54
N SER A 356 28.07 -11.81 -11.54
CA SER A 356 29.53 -11.98 -11.39
C SER A 356 29.93 -13.40 -10.97
N ASN A 357 28.99 -14.21 -10.47
CA ASN A 357 29.19 -15.59 -10.05
C ASN A 357 28.21 -16.53 -10.80
N PRO A 358 28.67 -17.50 -11.61
CA PRO A 358 27.81 -18.47 -12.29
C PRO A 358 26.97 -19.37 -11.36
N VAL A 359 27.34 -19.47 -10.08
CA VAL A 359 26.61 -20.24 -9.06
C VAL A 359 25.45 -19.43 -8.45
N ASP A 360 25.51 -18.09 -8.50
CA ASP A 360 24.39 -17.25 -8.05
C ASP A 360 23.24 -17.33 -9.07
N ARG A 361 22.20 -18.07 -8.70
CA ARG A 361 20.95 -18.15 -9.45
C ARG A 361 20.12 -16.87 -9.30
N GLY A 362 20.33 -16.10 -8.23
CA GLY A 362 19.58 -14.89 -7.90
C GLY A 362 18.21 -15.18 -7.28
N VAL A 363 17.29 -14.22 -7.41
CA VAL A 363 15.98 -14.23 -6.75
C VAL A 363 15.12 -15.36 -7.30
N ALA A 364 14.56 -16.19 -6.41
CA ALA A 364 13.65 -17.27 -6.75
C ALA A 364 12.25 -16.73 -7.11
N MET A 365 11.63 -17.32 -8.14
CA MET A 365 10.38 -16.85 -8.74
C MET A 365 9.48 -18.03 -9.12
N SER A 366 8.17 -17.77 -9.17
CA SER A 366 7.17 -18.63 -9.79
C SER A 366 6.42 -17.86 -10.89
N PHE A 367 5.95 -18.57 -11.92
CA PHE A 367 5.24 -18.00 -13.07
C PHE A 367 3.85 -18.61 -13.23
N PRO A 368 2.81 -17.84 -13.58
CA PRO A 368 1.45 -18.36 -13.69
C PRO A 368 1.34 -19.43 -14.78
N GLY A 369 0.79 -20.60 -14.46
CA GLY A 369 0.62 -21.70 -15.40
C GLY A 369 1.87 -22.56 -15.66
N PHE A 370 2.95 -22.36 -14.91
CA PHE A 370 4.17 -23.16 -14.97
C PHE A 370 4.49 -23.80 -13.62
N THR A 371 5.06 -25.00 -13.62
CA THR A 371 5.47 -25.73 -12.42
C THR A 371 6.98 -25.62 -12.18
N GLY A 372 7.39 -25.50 -10.92
CA GLY A 372 8.80 -25.39 -10.50
C GLY A 372 9.24 -23.96 -10.15
N THR A 373 10.53 -23.82 -9.84
CA THR A 373 11.15 -22.56 -9.41
C THR A 373 12.11 -22.06 -10.48
N TYR A 374 11.94 -20.81 -10.88
CA TYR A 374 12.80 -20.09 -11.81
C TYR A 374 13.64 -19.06 -11.02
N TYR A 375 14.80 -18.64 -11.53
CA TYR A 375 15.67 -17.71 -10.79
C TYR A 375 16.12 -16.52 -11.65
N SER A 376 16.35 -15.36 -11.03
CA SER A 376 16.53 -14.09 -11.76
C SER A 376 17.72 -14.06 -12.71
N ASN A 377 18.80 -14.77 -12.39
CA ASN A 377 20.00 -14.82 -13.21
C ASN A 377 19.99 -15.99 -14.22
N ASP A 378 18.95 -16.85 -14.19
CA ASP A 378 18.75 -17.89 -15.20
C ASP A 378 18.37 -17.28 -16.55
N PRO A 379 18.82 -17.90 -17.66
CA PRO A 379 18.40 -17.46 -18.98
C PRO A 379 16.92 -17.79 -19.20
N ILE A 380 16.21 -16.89 -19.89
CA ILE A 380 14.82 -17.09 -20.32
C ILE A 380 14.71 -18.36 -21.18
N GLN A 381 15.73 -18.62 -21.99
CA GLN A 381 15.89 -19.81 -22.80
C GLN A 381 17.11 -20.63 -22.30
N PRO A 382 16.93 -21.75 -21.56
CA PRO A 382 18.02 -22.61 -21.08
C PRO A 382 18.95 -23.10 -22.20
N LYS A 383 18.36 -23.36 -23.38
CA LYS A 383 19.06 -23.32 -24.67
C LYS A 383 18.29 -22.38 -25.60
N ASN A 384 18.99 -21.47 -26.26
CA ASN A 384 18.41 -20.61 -27.30
C ASN A 384 18.26 -21.36 -28.63
N ARG A 385 17.70 -20.69 -29.64
CA ARG A 385 17.57 -21.20 -31.02
C ARG A 385 18.89 -21.63 -31.72
N TYR A 386 20.05 -21.32 -31.14
CA TYR A 386 21.37 -21.75 -31.62
C TYR A 386 21.93 -22.94 -30.82
N GLY A 387 21.13 -23.54 -29.92
CA GLY A 387 21.50 -24.72 -29.11
C GLY A 387 22.40 -24.43 -27.90
N VAL A 388 22.82 -23.19 -27.71
CA VAL A 388 23.70 -22.73 -26.62
C VAL A 388 22.90 -22.06 -25.50
N ARG A 389 23.50 -21.81 -24.32
CA ARG A 389 22.84 -21.08 -23.22
C ARG A 389 22.34 -19.72 -23.71
N GLY A 390 21.10 -19.36 -23.37
CA GLY A 390 20.58 -18.01 -23.59
C GLY A 390 21.37 -16.94 -22.83
N ASN A 391 21.32 -15.72 -23.36
CA ASN A 391 22.06 -14.56 -22.86
C ASN A 391 21.18 -13.61 -22.03
N PHE A 392 19.88 -13.55 -22.36
CA PHE A 392 18.87 -12.74 -21.68
C PHE A 392 18.24 -13.51 -20.53
N THR A 393 18.08 -12.83 -19.39
CA THR A 393 17.68 -13.41 -18.11
C THR A 393 16.29 -13.00 -17.67
N TRP A 394 15.66 -13.80 -16.81
CA TRP A 394 14.36 -13.46 -16.20
C TRP A 394 14.43 -12.16 -15.39
N GLY A 395 15.58 -11.88 -14.78
CA GLY A 395 15.82 -10.63 -14.06
C GLY A 395 15.77 -9.39 -14.94
N GLU A 396 16.27 -9.46 -16.18
CA GLU A 396 16.14 -8.39 -17.16
C GLU A 396 14.71 -8.28 -17.72
N ALA A 397 14.06 -9.42 -18.00
CA ALA A 397 12.69 -9.43 -18.53
C ALA A 397 11.64 -8.93 -17.52
N LEU A 398 11.83 -9.22 -16.23
CA LEU A 398 10.89 -8.92 -15.14
C LEU A 398 11.39 -7.80 -14.20
N HIS A 399 12.53 -7.18 -14.52
CA HIS A 399 13.10 -6.03 -13.80
C HIS A 399 13.25 -6.30 -12.29
N VAL A 400 13.95 -7.40 -11.97
CA VAL A 400 14.14 -7.87 -10.59
C VAL A 400 15.05 -6.92 -9.81
N ASN A 401 14.55 -6.35 -8.71
CA ASN A 401 15.36 -5.66 -7.73
C ASN A 401 16.11 -6.68 -6.86
N ARG A 402 17.45 -6.71 -6.94
CA ARG A 402 18.29 -7.67 -6.19
C ARG A 402 18.30 -7.47 -4.67
N SER A 403 18.07 -6.27 -4.15
CA SER A 403 18.16 -6.01 -2.70
C SER A 403 16.84 -6.26 -1.95
N THR A 404 15.70 -6.13 -2.62
CA THR A 404 14.37 -6.40 -2.05
C THR A 404 13.77 -7.74 -2.49
N GLY A 405 14.23 -8.31 -3.61
CA GLY A 405 13.61 -9.47 -4.24
C GLY A 405 12.32 -9.17 -5.00
N ALA A 406 11.89 -7.91 -5.07
CA ALA A 406 10.69 -7.49 -5.80
C ALA A 406 10.88 -7.59 -7.32
N TYR A 407 9.82 -7.94 -8.05
CA TYR A 407 9.85 -8.04 -9.51
C TYR A 407 8.48 -7.88 -10.16
N ARG A 408 8.46 -7.57 -11.45
CA ARG A 408 7.24 -7.43 -12.25
C ARG A 408 6.64 -8.81 -12.51
N ARG A 409 5.75 -9.28 -11.62
CA ARG A 409 5.14 -10.61 -11.75
C ARG A 409 4.26 -10.68 -13.02
N PRO A 410 4.50 -11.62 -13.95
CA PRO A 410 3.64 -11.80 -15.12
C PRO A 410 2.17 -12.04 -14.70
N ALA A 411 1.23 -11.31 -15.28
CA ALA A 411 -0.18 -11.41 -14.91
C ALA A 411 -0.84 -12.77 -15.28
N ASN A 412 -0.32 -13.47 -16.31
CA ASN A 412 -0.80 -14.79 -16.73
C ASN A 412 0.27 -15.52 -17.58
N ALA A 413 0.03 -16.80 -17.89
CA ALA A 413 0.93 -17.63 -18.70
C ALA A 413 1.22 -17.05 -20.10
N GLY A 414 0.25 -16.35 -20.71
CA GLY A 414 0.39 -15.71 -22.02
C GLY A 414 1.51 -14.65 -22.05
N VAL A 415 1.66 -13.89 -20.97
CA VAL A 415 2.77 -12.94 -20.78
C VAL A 415 4.12 -13.67 -20.80
N VAL A 416 4.22 -14.82 -20.11
CA VAL A 416 5.44 -15.65 -20.06
C VAL A 416 5.77 -16.23 -21.44
N TYR A 417 4.77 -16.75 -22.15
CA TYR A 417 4.94 -17.22 -23.54
C TYR A 417 5.35 -16.11 -24.51
N ASN A 418 4.95 -14.86 -24.25
CA ASN A 418 5.37 -13.73 -25.06
C ASN A 418 6.81 -13.29 -24.75
N ILE A 419 7.22 -13.29 -23.48
CA ILE A 419 8.63 -13.08 -23.08
C ILE A 419 9.54 -14.12 -23.76
N LEU A 420 9.13 -15.39 -23.81
CA LEU A 420 9.87 -16.45 -24.50
C LEU A 420 10.06 -16.18 -26.02
N LYS A 421 9.06 -15.56 -26.70
CA LYS A 421 9.15 -15.15 -28.11
C LYS A 421 10.07 -13.95 -28.32
N VAL A 422 10.00 -12.95 -27.43
CA VAL A 422 10.85 -11.76 -27.50
C VAL A 422 12.31 -12.12 -27.24
N ALA A 423 12.58 -13.05 -26.31
CA ALA A 423 13.93 -13.54 -26.04
C ALA A 423 14.56 -14.18 -27.30
N ASP A 424 13.77 -14.93 -28.07
CA ASP A 424 14.22 -15.55 -29.32
C ASP A 424 14.63 -14.51 -30.38
N ALA A 425 13.83 -13.45 -30.51
CA ALA A 425 14.13 -12.33 -31.40
C ALA A 425 15.34 -11.52 -30.93
N MET A 426 15.52 -11.36 -29.61
CA MET A 426 16.67 -10.66 -29.03
C MET A 426 17.98 -11.45 -29.20
N GLU A 427 17.94 -12.78 -29.25
CA GLU A 427 19.09 -13.61 -29.63
C GLU A 427 19.47 -13.43 -31.11
N GLU A 428 18.50 -13.30 -32.03
CA GLU A 428 18.79 -12.93 -33.43
C GLU A 428 19.43 -11.52 -33.54
N ILE A 429 18.93 -10.55 -32.77
CA ILE A 429 19.47 -9.18 -32.74
C ILE A 429 20.90 -9.18 -32.18
N ARG A 430 21.12 -9.86 -31.04
CA ARG A 430 22.45 -10.06 -30.45
C ARG A 430 23.41 -10.69 -31.46
N LYS A 431 22.95 -11.67 -32.24
CA LYS A 431 23.76 -12.31 -33.29
C LYS A 431 24.12 -11.33 -34.42
N MET A 432 23.17 -10.51 -34.89
CA MET A 432 23.43 -9.48 -35.89
C MET A 432 24.44 -8.41 -35.44
N TYR A 433 24.52 -8.09 -34.15
CA TYR A 433 25.51 -7.15 -33.59
C TYR A 433 26.79 -7.84 -33.09
N GLY A 434 27.06 -9.07 -33.55
CA GLY A 434 28.34 -9.76 -33.34
C GLY A 434 28.49 -10.38 -31.97
N ASP A 435 27.42 -10.98 -31.43
CA ASP A 435 27.38 -11.69 -30.14
C ASP A 435 27.68 -10.81 -28.89
N LYS A 436 27.76 -9.49 -29.06
CA LYS A 436 27.97 -8.53 -27.97
C LYS A 436 26.75 -8.43 -27.04
N PRO A 437 26.93 -8.25 -25.73
CA PRO A 437 25.82 -7.98 -24.81
C PRO A 437 25.00 -6.76 -25.25
N LEU A 438 23.68 -6.85 -25.13
CA LEU A 438 22.74 -5.74 -25.35
C LEU A 438 22.26 -5.24 -23.99
N LYS A 439 22.14 -3.92 -23.78
CA LYS A 439 21.55 -3.39 -22.55
C LYS A 439 20.03 -3.44 -22.67
N ILE A 440 19.36 -4.16 -21.77
CA ILE A 440 17.91 -4.08 -21.59
C ILE A 440 17.58 -2.88 -20.69
N ASN A 441 16.68 -2.00 -21.13
CA ASN A 441 16.17 -0.90 -20.32
C ASN A 441 14.81 -1.26 -19.69
N SER A 442 13.91 -1.88 -20.47
CA SER A 442 12.58 -2.29 -20.00
C SER A 442 12.03 -3.42 -20.89
N TRP A 443 11.30 -4.37 -20.32
CA TRP A 443 10.71 -5.49 -21.05
C TRP A 443 9.27 -5.69 -20.61
N TYR A 444 8.95 -6.64 -19.75
CA TYR A 444 7.62 -6.68 -19.15
C TYR A 444 7.39 -5.41 -18.31
N ARG A 445 6.18 -4.86 -18.40
CA ARG A 445 5.65 -3.85 -17.49
C ARG A 445 4.28 -4.30 -17.06
N ASP A 446 4.04 -4.40 -15.75
CA ASP A 446 2.68 -4.42 -15.23
C ASP A 446 1.97 -3.08 -15.53
N PRO A 447 0.63 -3.03 -15.45
CA PRO A 447 -0.12 -1.83 -15.79
C PRO A 447 0.27 -0.54 -15.04
N ALA A 448 0.65 -0.60 -13.76
CA ALA A 448 1.03 0.61 -13.03
C ALA A 448 2.48 1.02 -13.27
N THR A 449 3.43 0.10 -13.44
CA THR A 449 4.77 0.46 -13.96
C THR A 449 4.64 1.12 -15.33
N ASN A 450 3.78 0.61 -16.21
CA ASN A 450 3.56 1.21 -17.52
C ASN A 450 2.92 2.60 -17.40
N ALA A 451 1.90 2.79 -16.55
CA ALA A 451 1.30 4.10 -16.31
C ALA A 451 2.29 5.11 -15.67
N ALA A 452 3.11 4.66 -14.71
CA ALA A 452 4.09 5.50 -14.02
C ALA A 452 5.21 6.02 -14.93
N VAL A 453 5.51 5.34 -16.05
CA VAL A 453 6.44 5.85 -17.09
C VAL A 453 5.72 6.60 -18.23
N GLY A 454 4.45 6.96 -18.07
CA GLY A 454 3.64 7.60 -19.12
C GLY A 454 3.35 6.70 -20.33
N GLY A 455 3.47 5.39 -20.17
CA GLY A 455 3.25 4.41 -21.22
C GLY A 455 1.79 4.28 -21.62
N ALA A 456 1.53 4.15 -22.92
CA ALA A 456 0.19 4.03 -23.48
C ALA A 456 -0.61 2.85 -22.87
N SER A 457 -1.93 3.02 -22.72
CA SER A 457 -2.85 2.03 -22.14
C SER A 457 -2.86 0.68 -22.86
N MET A 458 -2.60 0.67 -24.17
CA MET A 458 -2.51 -0.54 -25.00
C MET A 458 -1.05 -0.93 -25.33
N SER A 459 -0.10 -0.64 -24.43
CA SER A 459 1.32 -0.90 -24.66
C SER A 459 1.64 -2.39 -24.70
N ARG A 460 2.47 -2.80 -25.67
CA ARG A 460 2.91 -4.20 -25.87
C ARG A 460 3.73 -4.76 -24.70
N HIS A 461 4.34 -3.88 -23.89
CA HIS A 461 5.01 -4.27 -22.64
C HIS A 461 4.05 -4.89 -21.61
N LEU A 462 2.75 -4.52 -21.64
CA LEU A 462 1.70 -5.11 -20.80
C LEU A 462 1.41 -6.58 -21.17
N SER A 463 1.68 -6.95 -22.42
CA SER A 463 1.52 -8.32 -22.92
C SER A 463 2.80 -9.15 -22.80
N GLY A 464 3.90 -8.60 -22.25
CA GLY A 464 5.22 -9.23 -22.21
C GLY A 464 5.90 -9.38 -23.57
N ASP A 465 5.30 -8.82 -24.64
CA ASP A 465 5.67 -9.08 -26.03
C ASP A 465 6.53 -7.96 -26.66
N ALA A 466 7.08 -7.07 -25.82
CA ALA A 466 7.95 -5.98 -26.23
C ALA A 466 9.15 -5.76 -25.30
N VAL A 467 10.22 -5.18 -25.85
CA VAL A 467 11.44 -4.81 -25.14
C VAL A 467 12.06 -3.51 -25.68
N ASP A 468 12.47 -2.65 -24.74
CA ASP A 468 13.21 -1.41 -24.95
C ASP A 468 14.68 -1.69 -24.60
N PHE A 469 15.59 -1.54 -25.57
CA PHE A 469 17.00 -1.95 -25.44
C PHE A 469 17.97 -0.96 -26.12
N VAL A 470 19.26 -1.11 -25.81
CA VAL A 470 20.37 -0.37 -26.43
C VAL A 470 21.45 -1.34 -26.90
N VAL A 471 21.98 -1.12 -28.10
CA VAL A 471 23.19 -1.79 -28.60
C VAL A 471 24.41 -0.93 -28.21
N PRO A 472 25.33 -1.40 -27.34
CA PRO A 472 26.47 -0.58 -26.92
C PRO A 472 27.34 -0.13 -28.11
N GLY A 473 27.56 1.19 -28.20
CA GLY A 473 28.35 1.79 -29.28
C GLY A 473 27.61 2.02 -30.61
N VAL A 474 26.29 1.82 -30.68
CA VAL A 474 25.47 2.09 -31.88
C VAL A 474 24.29 2.98 -31.49
N ARG A 475 24.01 4.04 -32.26
CA ARG A 475 22.89 4.96 -31.95
C ARG A 475 21.56 4.25 -32.21
N CYS A 476 20.57 4.50 -31.36
CA CYS A 476 19.24 3.88 -31.42
C CYS A 476 18.51 4.06 -32.76
N PHE A 477 18.79 5.16 -33.48
CA PHE A 477 18.33 5.39 -34.85
C PHE A 477 18.97 4.44 -35.88
N ASP A 478 20.29 4.21 -35.80
CA ASP A 478 21.01 3.30 -36.69
C ASP A 478 20.58 1.85 -36.43
N VAL A 479 20.33 1.52 -35.16
CA VAL A 479 19.76 0.21 -34.75
C VAL A 479 18.37 0.03 -35.37
N TYR A 480 17.48 1.02 -35.26
CA TYR A 480 16.17 1.01 -35.90
C TYR A 480 16.30 0.84 -37.43
N ALA A 481 17.18 1.61 -38.08
CA ALA A 481 17.35 1.57 -39.53
C ALA A 481 17.78 0.18 -40.02
N ARG A 482 18.73 -0.47 -39.32
CA ARG A 482 19.20 -1.81 -39.63
C ARG A 482 18.14 -2.89 -39.38
N LEU A 483 17.35 -2.76 -38.31
CA LEU A 483 16.33 -3.75 -37.94
C LEU A 483 15.01 -3.59 -38.71
N ASN A 484 14.67 -2.40 -39.22
CA ASN A 484 13.38 -2.11 -39.86
C ASN A 484 13.01 -3.09 -41.00
N GLY A 485 13.97 -3.38 -41.89
CA GLY A 485 13.80 -4.30 -43.01
C GLY A 485 13.74 -5.77 -42.57
N TRP A 486 14.70 -6.22 -41.76
CA TRP A 486 14.76 -7.59 -41.23
C TRP A 486 13.53 -7.95 -40.37
N TRP A 487 13.03 -7.02 -39.56
CA TRP A 487 11.85 -7.24 -38.74
C TRP A 487 10.56 -7.25 -39.58
N GLY A 488 10.50 -6.45 -40.64
CA GLY A 488 9.42 -6.47 -41.62
C GLY A 488 8.02 -6.51 -40.97
N ASN A 489 7.29 -7.59 -41.23
CA ASN A 489 5.94 -7.80 -40.71
C ASN A 489 5.87 -8.61 -39.39
N ARG A 490 7.00 -9.03 -38.80
CA ARG A 490 7.06 -9.85 -37.57
C ARG A 490 6.47 -9.14 -36.35
N GLY A 491 6.50 -7.81 -36.33
CA GLY A 491 5.92 -7.00 -35.26
C GLY A 491 6.26 -5.51 -35.37
N GLY A 492 6.13 -4.81 -34.25
CA GLY A 492 6.47 -3.40 -34.12
C GLY A 492 7.96 -3.14 -33.91
N LEU A 493 8.40 -1.95 -34.29
CA LEU A 493 9.76 -1.45 -34.09
C LEU A 493 9.73 0.08 -34.04
N ALA A 494 10.45 0.71 -33.11
CA ALA A 494 10.53 2.17 -33.00
C ALA A 494 11.87 2.66 -32.44
N SER A 495 12.16 3.94 -32.64
CA SER A 495 13.35 4.62 -32.11
C SER A 495 12.99 5.69 -31.07
N SER A 496 13.91 5.89 -30.13
CA SER A 496 14.06 7.03 -29.24
C SER A 496 15.52 7.53 -29.36
N SER A 497 15.85 8.70 -28.83
CA SER A 497 17.24 9.10 -28.60
C SER A 497 18.00 8.12 -27.70
N VAL A 498 17.33 7.50 -26.72
CA VAL A 498 17.98 6.72 -25.65
C VAL A 498 17.64 5.22 -25.61
N PHE A 499 16.77 4.72 -26.50
CA PHE A 499 16.55 3.28 -26.73
C PHE A 499 15.99 2.96 -28.13
N THR A 500 16.10 1.69 -28.53
CA THR A 500 15.31 1.09 -29.60
C THR A 500 14.25 0.19 -28.98
N HIS A 501 13.02 0.29 -29.47
CA HIS A 501 11.89 -0.54 -29.07
C HIS A 501 11.63 -1.61 -30.14
N ILE A 502 11.34 -2.84 -29.72
CA ILE A 502 10.86 -3.91 -30.61
C ILE A 502 9.78 -4.75 -29.92
N ASP A 503 8.80 -5.20 -30.69
CA ASP A 503 7.74 -6.11 -30.22
C ASP A 503 7.38 -7.18 -31.24
N VAL A 504 6.79 -8.28 -30.77
CA VAL A 504 6.40 -9.46 -31.57
C VAL A 504 4.90 -9.52 -31.89
N ARG A 505 4.24 -8.36 -32.08
CA ARG A 505 2.77 -8.28 -32.26
C ARG A 505 2.19 -9.01 -33.48
N GLY A 506 3.01 -9.60 -34.35
CA GLY A 506 2.59 -10.39 -35.52
C GLY A 506 2.20 -9.57 -36.76
N TYR A 507 2.30 -8.24 -36.69
CA TYR A 507 2.07 -7.34 -37.82
C TYR A 507 2.96 -6.09 -37.75
N ARG A 508 3.24 -5.48 -38.91
CA ARG A 508 4.13 -4.32 -39.02
C ARG A 508 3.53 -3.09 -38.34
N ALA A 509 4.22 -2.56 -37.34
CA ALA A 509 3.99 -1.22 -36.80
C ALA A 509 5.32 -0.45 -36.71
N ARG A 510 5.33 0.86 -36.99
CA ARG A 510 6.53 1.71 -36.92
C ARG A 510 6.17 3.10 -36.40
N TRP A 511 6.95 3.64 -35.48
CA TRP A 511 6.79 4.98 -34.91
C TRP A 511 8.14 5.48 -34.36
N SER A 512 8.14 6.70 -33.79
CA SER A 512 9.26 7.27 -33.03
C SER A 512 8.73 7.84 -31.72
N TYR A 513 9.54 7.83 -30.67
CA TYR A 513 9.25 8.43 -29.36
C TYR A 513 9.71 9.90 -29.26
N GLY A 514 10.38 10.42 -30.29
CA GLY A 514 11.06 11.72 -30.24
C GLY A 514 12.56 11.59 -29.94
N TYR A 515 13.22 12.75 -29.82
CA TYR A 515 14.65 12.91 -29.54
C TYR A 515 14.83 13.58 -28.19
#